data_AF-A0A1W6ZI63-F1
#
_entry.id   AF-A0A1W6ZI63-F1
#
_cell.length_a   1.000
_cell.length_b   1.000
_cell.length_c   1.000
_cell.angle_alpha   90.00
_cell.angle_beta   90.00
_cell.angle_gamma   90.00
#
_symmetry.space_group_name_H-M   'P 1'
#
loop_
_entity.id
_entity.type
_entity.pdbx_description
1 polymer ?
#
loop_
_entity_poly.entity_id
_entity_poly.type
_entity_poly.pdbx_seq_one_letter_code
_entity_poly.pdbx_strand_id
1 'polypeptide(L)'
;MSTTTTPPSQPPWPHIVSATGDSRARRGRPDWTDAVFFLLLAVGAGYALSRYGHAMDYYEEIILCGLVPSLVWLGWLWRPLRVLMLACALAVGLALTLYQNDLARAEQVFFLKYLFSSQSAVLWMCALFMLATVCYWGGIVSPTSAWLGTALTWGAVFAGTTGMLVRWRESHLMGPDLGHIPVSNLYEVFVLFALVTALFYLYYERKYATRALGGFVLLVISSAIVFLLWYSFTRDAGQIQPLVPALKSWWMKLHVPANFIGYGTFSLAAMVGFAYLVKQHGQTASWARLAPLFILGVLLCAEPMVFRTEGLSATWMIYGGVGAVITGCILAARRRIAQALPSLEVLDDIMYRAIAVGFAFFTVATVLGALWAADAWGAYWQWDPKETWALIVWLNYAAWLHMRLIKGLRGAMAAYWALVGLLITGFAFLGVNMFLSGLHSYGEL
;
A
#
# COMPACT_ATOMS: atom_id res chain seq x y z
N MET A 1 15.69 -24.55 -61.89
CA MET A 1 14.66 -24.55 -60.84
C MET A 1 15.35 -24.32 -59.51
N SER A 2 15.50 -23.07 -59.07
CA SER A 2 16.05 -22.73 -57.74
C SER A 2 14.88 -22.42 -56.81
N THR A 3 14.62 -23.31 -55.87
CA THR A 3 13.63 -23.13 -54.81
C THR A 3 14.15 -22.11 -53.80
N THR A 4 13.70 -20.86 -53.93
CA THR A 4 13.80 -19.84 -52.88
C THR A 4 12.92 -20.23 -51.71
N THR A 5 13.53 -20.77 -50.65
CA THR A 5 12.90 -20.92 -49.33
C THR A 5 12.84 -19.55 -48.66
N THR A 6 11.64 -18.97 -48.59
CA THR A 6 11.34 -17.83 -47.72
C THR A 6 11.52 -18.26 -46.25
N PRO A 7 12.19 -17.48 -45.40
CA PRO A 7 12.24 -17.77 -43.97
C PRO A 7 10.83 -17.57 -43.36
N PRO A 8 10.49 -18.31 -42.30
CA PRO A 8 9.18 -18.17 -41.66
C PRO A 8 9.00 -16.75 -41.12
N SER A 9 7.84 -16.16 -41.41
CA SER A 9 7.40 -14.87 -40.89
C SER A 9 7.57 -14.83 -39.37
N GLN A 10 8.38 -13.90 -38.88
CA GLN A 10 8.46 -13.62 -37.45
C GLN A 10 7.06 -13.25 -36.92
N PRO A 11 6.65 -13.76 -35.75
CA PRO A 11 5.38 -13.37 -35.16
C PRO A 11 5.37 -11.84 -34.89
N PRO A 12 4.20 -11.17 -34.92
CA PRO A 12 4.10 -9.70 -34.89
C PRO A 12 4.49 -9.05 -33.55
N TRP A 13 4.97 -9.83 -32.59
CA TRP A 13 5.16 -9.38 -31.21
C TRP A 13 6.62 -8.94 -31.03
N PRO A 14 6.91 -7.64 -30.85
CA PRO A 14 8.24 -7.22 -30.41
C PRO A 14 8.53 -7.90 -29.07
N HIS A 15 9.76 -8.41 -28.94
CA HIS A 15 10.29 -9.09 -27.77
C HIS A 15 9.66 -8.57 -26.48
N ILE A 16 8.86 -9.43 -25.85
CA ILE A 16 8.25 -9.21 -24.55
C ILE A 16 9.38 -8.77 -23.62
N VAL A 17 9.37 -7.48 -23.28
CA VAL A 17 10.05 -6.92 -22.11
C VAL A 17 9.93 -7.98 -21.02
N SER A 18 11.07 -8.49 -20.51
CA SER A 18 11.05 -9.59 -19.56
C SER A 18 9.93 -9.36 -18.54
N ALA A 19 9.16 -10.39 -18.20
CA ALA A 19 7.96 -10.28 -17.35
C ALA A 19 8.21 -9.70 -15.93
N THR A 20 9.40 -9.18 -15.68
CA THR A 20 9.97 -8.73 -14.42
C THR A 20 10.80 -7.44 -14.50
N GLY A 21 11.02 -6.82 -15.68
CA GLY A 21 11.67 -5.50 -15.82
C GLY A 21 13.11 -5.36 -15.31
N ASP A 22 13.85 -6.46 -15.18
CA ASP A 22 15.27 -6.41 -14.83
C ASP A 22 16.11 -6.71 -16.08
N SER A 23 17.04 -5.82 -16.43
CA SER A 23 17.99 -6.02 -17.52
C SER A 23 19.10 -7.03 -17.17
N ARG A 24 19.15 -7.50 -15.92
CA ARG A 24 20.07 -8.54 -15.46
C ARG A 24 19.48 -9.92 -15.77
N ALA A 25 20.07 -10.62 -16.73
CA ALA A 25 19.73 -11.98 -17.20
C ALA A 25 19.83 -13.12 -16.15
N ARG A 26 19.84 -12.82 -14.84
CA ARG A 26 20.00 -13.78 -13.74
C ARG A 26 18.81 -13.76 -12.78
N ARG A 27 17.58 -13.94 -13.28
CA ARG A 27 16.44 -14.27 -12.42
C ARG A 27 16.04 -15.73 -12.60
N GLY A 28 15.79 -16.42 -11.49
CA GLY A 28 15.26 -17.78 -11.44
C GLY A 28 16.27 -18.86 -11.01
N ARG A 29 17.57 -18.56 -10.94
CA ARG A 29 18.56 -19.49 -10.36
C ARG A 29 18.92 -19.03 -8.96
N PRO A 30 18.66 -19.82 -7.91
CA PRO A 30 19.17 -19.54 -6.57
C PRO A 30 20.68 -19.30 -6.64
N ASP A 31 21.17 -18.25 -5.97
CA ASP A 31 22.60 -18.06 -5.78
C ASP A 31 22.97 -18.17 -4.30
N TRP A 32 24.27 -18.12 -3.99
CA TRP A 32 24.76 -18.23 -2.62
C TRP A 32 24.20 -17.12 -1.70
N THR A 33 23.82 -15.95 -2.24
CA THR A 33 23.22 -14.87 -1.45
C THR A 33 21.81 -15.22 -0.99
N ASP A 34 21.07 -16.03 -1.76
CA ASP A 34 19.76 -16.56 -1.34
C ASP A 34 19.92 -17.56 -0.18
N ALA A 35 20.96 -18.40 -0.22
CA ALA A 35 21.28 -19.32 0.88
C ALA A 35 21.70 -18.57 2.16
N VAL A 36 22.56 -17.55 2.05
CA VAL A 36 22.94 -16.70 3.18
C VAL A 36 21.73 -15.99 3.77
N PHE A 37 20.84 -15.47 2.92
CA PHE A 37 19.62 -14.81 3.38
C PHE A 37 18.68 -15.78 4.12
N PHE A 38 18.51 -17.01 3.61
CA PHE A 38 17.78 -18.06 4.33
C PHE A 38 18.40 -18.37 5.69
N LEU A 39 19.73 -18.58 5.75
CA LEU A 39 20.41 -18.87 7.01
C LEU A 39 20.25 -17.76 8.03
N LEU A 40 20.34 -16.49 7.63
CA LEU A 40 20.11 -15.35 8.52
C LEU A 40 18.71 -15.35 9.11
N LEU A 41 17.67 -15.58 8.28
CA LEU A 41 16.30 -15.66 8.75
C LEU A 41 16.05 -16.89 9.64
N ALA A 42 16.60 -18.05 9.27
CA ALA A 42 16.47 -19.29 10.03
C ALA A 42 17.15 -19.20 11.40
N VAL A 43 18.35 -18.62 11.48
CA VAL A 43 19.05 -18.36 12.75
C VAL A 43 18.25 -17.37 13.61
N GLY A 44 17.72 -16.30 13.01
CA GLY A 44 16.86 -15.35 13.72
C GLY A 44 15.60 -16.00 14.31
N ALA A 45 14.91 -16.83 13.52
CA ALA A 45 13.73 -17.59 13.97
C ALA A 45 14.10 -18.62 15.05
N GLY A 46 15.20 -19.36 14.88
CA GLY A 46 15.70 -20.31 15.88
C GLY A 46 16.05 -19.63 17.20
N TYR A 47 16.71 -18.47 17.15
CA TYR A 47 16.97 -17.65 18.33
C TYR A 47 15.66 -17.24 19.01
N ALA A 48 14.69 -16.72 18.25
CA ALA A 48 13.39 -16.30 18.78
C ALA A 48 12.63 -17.46 19.46
N LEU A 49 12.57 -18.64 18.84
CA LEU A 49 11.96 -19.83 19.43
C LEU A 49 12.69 -20.29 20.70
N SER A 50 14.03 -20.32 20.67
CA SER A 50 14.82 -20.75 21.84
C SER A 50 14.68 -19.81 23.03
N ARG A 51 14.57 -18.51 22.79
CA ARG A 51 14.55 -17.48 23.84
C ARG A 51 13.14 -17.16 24.33
N TYR A 52 12.19 -17.10 23.41
CA TYR A 52 10.84 -16.59 23.63
C TYR A 52 9.73 -17.61 23.35
N GLY A 53 10.04 -18.84 22.93
CA GLY A 53 9.02 -19.87 22.65
C GLY A 53 8.07 -20.14 23.82
N HIS A 54 8.56 -20.08 25.06
CA HIS A 54 7.72 -20.22 26.26
C HIS A 54 6.65 -19.12 26.43
N ALA A 55 6.83 -17.97 25.77
CA ALA A 55 5.89 -16.85 25.77
C ALA A 55 5.05 -16.78 24.48
N MET A 56 5.30 -17.70 23.54
CA MET A 56 4.56 -17.83 22.29
C MET A 56 3.53 -18.94 22.42
N ASP A 57 2.36 -18.77 21.81
CA ASP A 57 1.48 -19.91 21.59
C ASP A 57 1.83 -20.65 20.28
N TYR A 58 1.19 -21.79 20.06
CA TYR A 58 1.46 -22.64 18.90
C TYR A 58 1.19 -21.93 17.56
N TYR A 59 0.26 -20.97 17.51
CA TYR A 59 0.03 -20.17 16.30
C TYR A 59 1.21 -19.22 16.03
N GLU A 60 1.85 -18.64 17.04
CA GLU A 60 3.04 -17.74 16.89
C GLU A 60 4.19 -18.55 16.34
N GLU A 61 4.40 -19.74 16.90
CA GLU A 61 5.47 -20.63 16.48
C GLU A 61 5.30 -21.05 15.01
N ILE A 62 4.08 -21.44 14.61
CA ILE A 62 3.77 -21.77 13.21
C ILE A 62 3.99 -20.56 12.31
N ILE A 63 3.45 -19.38 12.68
CA ILE A 63 3.57 -18.16 11.88
C ILE A 63 5.04 -17.79 11.71
N LEU A 64 5.84 -17.82 12.77
CA LEU A 64 7.27 -17.53 12.74
C LEU A 64 8.02 -18.52 11.83
N CYS A 65 7.76 -19.82 11.98
CA CYS A 65 8.38 -20.86 11.16
C CYS A 65 7.98 -20.73 9.68
N GLY A 66 6.71 -20.44 9.40
CA GLY A 66 6.18 -20.24 8.05
C GLY A 66 6.63 -18.93 7.40
N LEU A 67 6.95 -17.91 8.19
CA LEU A 67 7.46 -16.62 7.72
C LEU A 67 8.85 -16.77 7.08
N VAL A 68 9.71 -17.64 7.61
CA VAL A 68 11.07 -17.86 7.06
C VAL A 68 11.05 -18.27 5.59
N PRO A 69 10.42 -19.40 5.17
CA PRO A 69 10.39 -19.78 3.76
C PRO A 69 9.61 -18.77 2.91
N SER A 70 8.57 -18.13 3.46
CA SER A 70 7.78 -17.10 2.75
C SER A 70 8.61 -15.85 2.42
N LEU A 71 9.38 -15.32 3.38
CA LEU A 71 10.25 -14.17 3.18
C LEU A 71 11.46 -14.49 2.30
N VAL A 72 11.99 -15.72 2.38
CA VAL A 72 13.04 -16.18 1.47
C VAL A 72 12.52 -16.24 0.04
N TRP A 73 11.33 -16.81 -0.17
CA TRP A 73 10.69 -16.83 -1.48
C TRP A 73 10.43 -15.41 -2.02
N LEU A 74 9.93 -14.50 -1.18
CA LEU A 74 9.74 -13.10 -1.56
C LEU A 74 11.06 -12.38 -1.85
N GLY A 75 12.11 -12.62 -1.05
CA GLY A 75 13.45 -12.06 -1.25
C GLY A 75 14.12 -12.57 -2.52
N TRP A 76 13.86 -13.83 -2.88
CA TRP A 76 14.27 -14.42 -4.16
C TRP A 76 13.49 -13.79 -5.33
N LEU A 77 12.17 -13.66 -5.18
CA LEU A 77 11.30 -13.03 -6.17
C LEU A 77 11.58 -11.54 -6.34
N TRP A 78 12.05 -10.83 -5.31
CA TRP A 78 12.31 -9.39 -5.34
C TRP A 78 13.47 -9.01 -4.41
N ARG A 79 14.70 -9.16 -4.92
CA ARG A 79 15.95 -8.92 -4.19
C ARG A 79 16.09 -7.59 -3.42
N PRO A 80 15.55 -6.43 -3.87
CA PRO A 80 15.58 -5.19 -3.08
C PRO A 80 14.93 -5.34 -1.70
N LEU A 81 13.91 -6.20 -1.58
CA LEU A 81 13.26 -6.46 -0.32
C LEU A 81 14.23 -7.05 0.72
N ARG A 82 15.22 -7.84 0.28
CA ARG A 82 16.29 -8.34 1.17
C ARG A 82 17.11 -7.20 1.79
N VAL A 83 17.46 -6.21 0.98
CA VAL A 83 18.21 -5.03 1.45
C VAL A 83 17.36 -4.21 2.42
N LEU A 84 16.08 -4.00 2.12
CA LEU A 84 15.15 -3.33 3.02
C LEU A 84 15.07 -4.05 4.37
N MET A 85 14.85 -5.37 4.37
CA MET A 85 14.72 -6.18 5.59
C MET A 85 16.00 -6.12 6.44
N LEU A 86 17.18 -6.23 5.82
CA LEU A 86 18.45 -6.11 6.53
C LEU A 86 18.65 -4.71 7.11
N ALA A 87 18.35 -3.66 6.34
CA ALA A 87 18.46 -2.28 6.81
C ALA A 87 17.52 -2.02 8.00
N CYS A 88 16.27 -2.45 7.91
CA CYS A 88 15.30 -2.36 9.01
C CYS A 88 15.75 -3.18 10.23
N ALA A 89 16.27 -4.40 10.04
CA ALA A 89 16.78 -5.20 11.15
C ALA A 89 17.93 -4.51 11.90
N LEU A 90 18.86 -3.88 11.16
CA LEU A 90 19.95 -3.10 11.76
C LEU A 90 19.43 -1.85 12.48
N ALA A 91 18.52 -1.10 11.87
CA ALA A 91 17.95 0.12 12.45
C ALA A 91 17.13 -0.17 13.71
N VAL A 92 16.27 -1.19 13.67
CA VAL A 92 15.49 -1.67 14.81
C VAL A 92 16.41 -2.23 15.88
N GLY A 93 17.42 -3.03 15.52
CA GLY A 93 18.42 -3.53 16.46
C GLY A 93 19.13 -2.39 17.21
N LEU A 94 19.57 -1.36 16.48
CA LEU A 94 20.14 -0.15 17.08
C LEU A 94 19.14 0.55 17.99
N ALA A 95 17.90 0.78 17.55
CA ALA A 95 16.86 1.40 18.36
C ALA A 95 16.64 0.65 19.68
N LEU A 96 16.51 -0.68 19.63
CA LEU A 96 16.33 -1.55 20.80
C LEU A 96 17.52 -1.43 21.78
N THR A 97 18.75 -1.36 21.29
CA THR A 97 19.93 -1.16 22.15
C THR A 97 19.96 0.23 22.81
N LEU A 98 19.49 1.26 22.10
CA LEU A 98 19.43 2.64 22.61
C LEU A 98 18.31 2.81 23.65
N TYR A 99 17.21 2.07 23.50
CA TYR A 99 16.08 2.09 24.42
C TYR A 99 16.43 1.51 25.79
N GLN A 100 17.32 0.51 25.90
CA GLN A 100 17.72 -0.10 27.19
C GLN A 100 16.54 -0.48 28.11
N ASN A 101 15.38 -0.82 27.53
CA ASN A 101 14.12 -1.08 28.23
C ASN A 101 13.50 0.11 29.00
N ASP A 102 13.93 1.34 28.73
CA ASP A 102 13.36 2.55 29.29
C ASP A 102 12.73 3.42 28.19
N LEU A 103 11.41 3.55 28.24
CA LEU A 103 10.64 4.31 27.25
C LEU A 103 10.96 5.81 27.29
N ALA A 104 11.34 6.37 28.44
CA ALA A 104 11.65 7.80 28.57
C ALA A 104 12.85 8.21 27.71
N ARG A 105 13.70 7.23 27.35
CA ARG A 105 14.86 7.45 26.47
C ARG A 105 14.49 7.84 25.05
N ALA A 106 13.24 7.58 24.63
CA ALA A 106 12.71 8.08 23.36
C ALA A 106 12.90 9.60 23.22
N GLU A 107 12.74 10.34 24.32
CA GLU A 107 12.81 11.80 24.34
C GLU A 107 14.19 12.37 24.70
N GLN A 108 15.10 11.52 25.16
CA GLN A 108 16.40 11.90 25.72
C GLN A 108 17.57 11.56 24.77
N VAL A 109 17.51 10.41 24.11
CA VAL A 109 18.60 9.92 23.25
C VAL A 109 18.42 10.49 21.85
N PHE A 110 19.42 11.23 21.36
CA PHE A 110 19.38 11.93 20.07
C PHE A 110 18.83 11.06 18.90
N PHE A 111 19.41 9.88 18.69
CA PHE A 111 19.00 9.02 17.57
C PHE A 111 17.58 8.44 17.74
N LEU A 112 17.14 8.19 18.98
CA LEU A 112 15.76 7.78 19.21
C LEU A 112 14.82 8.95 18.93
N LYS A 113 15.07 10.09 19.58
CA LYS A 113 14.25 11.28 19.49
C LYS A 113 14.04 11.77 18.07
N TYR A 114 15.08 11.73 17.24
CA TYR A 114 15.02 12.35 15.92
C TYR A 114 14.93 11.38 14.76
N LEU A 115 15.19 10.07 14.94
CA LEU A 115 15.21 9.12 13.82
C LEU A 115 14.45 7.83 14.08
N PHE A 116 14.72 7.16 15.20
CA PHE A 116 14.38 5.75 15.36
C PHE A 116 13.21 5.46 16.30
N SER A 117 12.76 6.40 17.14
CA SER A 117 11.49 6.22 17.87
C SER A 117 10.34 6.06 16.88
N SER A 118 9.27 5.37 17.28
CA SER A 118 8.17 5.08 16.36
C SER A 118 7.59 6.34 15.74
N GLN A 119 7.30 7.35 16.56
CA GLN A 119 6.70 8.60 16.11
C GLN A 119 7.64 9.36 15.16
N SER A 120 8.93 9.47 15.48
CA SER A 120 9.89 10.20 14.66
C SER A 120 10.14 9.50 13.32
N ALA A 121 10.24 8.18 13.32
CA ALA A 121 10.38 7.38 12.11
C ALA A 121 9.15 7.51 11.19
N VAL A 122 7.93 7.54 11.74
CA VAL A 122 6.69 7.78 10.97
C VAL A 122 6.64 9.22 10.43
N LEU A 123 7.07 10.23 11.20
CA LEU A 123 7.16 11.60 10.69
C LEU A 123 8.15 11.74 9.53
N TRP A 124 9.30 11.06 9.60
CA TRP A 124 10.23 10.97 8.47
C TRP A 124 9.61 10.29 7.26
N MET A 125 8.87 9.19 7.45
CA MET A 125 8.13 8.55 6.37
C MET A 125 7.18 9.55 5.69
N CYS A 126 6.39 10.29 6.46
CA CYS A 126 5.46 11.30 5.95
C CYS A 126 6.21 12.35 5.11
N ALA A 127 7.29 12.93 5.67
CA ALA A 127 8.08 13.95 4.97
C ALA A 127 8.70 13.41 3.67
N LEU A 128 9.28 12.21 3.70
CA LEU A 128 9.94 11.60 2.55
C LEU A 128 8.95 11.25 1.44
N PHE A 129 7.75 10.77 1.76
CA PHE A 129 6.72 10.53 0.74
C PHE A 129 6.20 11.83 0.12
N MET A 130 6.01 12.89 0.90
CA MET A 130 5.62 14.21 0.35
C MET A 130 6.69 14.75 -0.59
N LEU A 131 7.97 14.65 -0.21
CA LEU A 131 9.09 15.02 -1.10
C LEU A 131 9.16 14.11 -2.33
N ALA A 132 8.98 12.81 -2.17
CA ALA A 132 8.96 11.86 -3.29
C ALA A 132 7.89 12.21 -4.32
N THR A 133 6.69 12.63 -3.85
CA THR A 133 5.59 13.06 -4.71
C THR A 133 6.01 14.22 -5.60
N VAL A 134 6.61 15.26 -5.02
CA VAL A 134 7.13 16.41 -5.77
C VAL A 134 8.20 15.96 -6.77
N CYS A 135 9.13 15.10 -6.34
CA CYS A 135 10.20 14.60 -7.20
C CYS A 135 9.69 13.76 -8.38
N TYR A 136 8.67 12.92 -8.21
CA TYR A 136 8.08 12.17 -9.33
C TYR A 136 7.37 13.07 -10.34
N TRP A 137 6.64 14.09 -9.89
CA TRP A 137 6.03 15.07 -10.79
C TRP A 137 7.10 15.89 -11.54
N GLY A 138 8.16 16.32 -10.84
CA GLY A 138 9.35 16.89 -11.49
C GLY A 138 10.06 15.90 -12.42
N GLY A 139 9.84 14.61 -12.21
CA GLY A 139 10.34 13.50 -13.03
C GLY A 139 9.86 13.48 -14.47
N ILE A 140 8.76 14.19 -14.78
CA ILE A 140 8.26 14.36 -16.15
C ILE A 140 9.25 15.17 -17.00
N VAL A 141 9.98 16.10 -16.39
CA VAL A 141 10.95 16.96 -17.09
C VAL A 141 12.40 16.61 -16.80
N SER A 142 12.67 15.93 -15.68
CA SER A 142 14.04 15.59 -15.25
C SER A 142 14.15 14.13 -14.80
N PRO A 143 14.94 13.29 -15.50
CA PRO A 143 15.17 11.91 -15.08
C PRO A 143 15.80 11.79 -13.68
N THR A 144 16.65 12.75 -13.30
CA THR A 144 17.24 12.81 -11.96
C THR A 144 16.19 13.03 -10.88
N SER A 145 15.19 13.88 -11.14
CA SER A 145 14.05 14.08 -10.24
C SER A 145 13.23 12.80 -10.09
N ALA A 146 12.99 12.07 -11.20
CA ALA A 146 12.29 10.79 -11.15
C ALA A 146 13.05 9.75 -10.32
N TRP A 147 14.37 9.64 -10.49
CA TRP A 147 15.21 8.75 -9.68
C TRP A 147 15.21 9.14 -8.20
N LEU A 148 15.27 10.45 -7.90
CA LEU A 148 15.19 10.94 -6.53
C LEU A 148 13.83 10.59 -5.91
N GLY A 149 12.73 10.65 -6.68
CA GLY A 149 11.42 10.14 -6.28
C GLY A 149 11.48 8.68 -5.83
N THR A 150 12.10 7.80 -6.63
CA THR A 150 12.34 6.40 -6.26
C THR A 150 13.14 6.26 -4.96
N ALA A 151 14.25 7.00 -4.84
CA ALA A 151 15.12 6.93 -3.66
C ALA A 151 14.40 7.39 -2.39
N LEU A 152 13.68 8.51 -2.45
CA LEU A 152 12.88 9.04 -1.35
C LEU A 152 11.74 8.09 -0.96
N THR A 153 11.10 7.44 -1.92
CA THR A 153 10.05 6.43 -1.66
C THR A 153 10.63 5.23 -0.91
N TRP A 154 11.80 4.73 -1.29
CA TRP A 154 12.49 3.67 -0.54
C TRP A 154 12.88 4.13 0.87
N GLY A 155 13.35 5.37 1.01
CA GLY A 155 13.66 5.99 2.31
C GLY A 155 12.41 6.08 3.19
N ALA A 156 11.27 6.48 2.63
CA ALA A 156 10.00 6.54 3.33
C ALA A 156 9.54 5.15 3.79
N VAL A 157 9.63 4.15 2.90
CA VAL A 157 9.30 2.75 3.23
C VAL A 157 10.18 2.23 4.36
N PHE A 158 11.48 2.51 4.30
CA PHE A 158 12.42 2.16 5.37
C PHE A 158 12.07 2.83 6.70
N ALA A 159 11.79 4.14 6.69
CA ALA A 159 11.45 4.89 7.89
C ALA A 159 10.13 4.38 8.50
N GLY A 160 9.08 4.20 7.71
CA GLY A 160 7.78 3.74 8.20
C GLY A 160 7.81 2.30 8.69
N THR A 161 8.54 1.41 8.00
CA THR A 161 8.70 0.02 8.44
C THR A 161 9.48 -0.06 9.75
N THR A 162 10.56 0.74 9.87
CA THR A 162 11.31 0.88 11.13
C THR A 162 10.42 1.42 12.23
N GLY A 163 9.61 2.45 11.95
CA GLY A 163 8.67 3.03 12.89
C GLY A 163 7.64 2.03 13.41
N MET A 164 7.04 1.22 12.53
CA MET A 164 6.14 0.14 12.95
C MET A 164 6.86 -0.91 13.81
N LEU A 165 8.03 -1.40 13.38
CA LEU A 165 8.76 -2.42 14.15
C LEU A 165 9.22 -1.91 15.52
N VAL A 166 9.66 -0.66 15.63
CA VAL A 166 10.01 -0.04 16.91
C VAL A 166 8.76 0.20 17.76
N ARG A 167 7.64 0.59 17.16
CA ARG A 167 6.35 0.72 17.86
C ARG A 167 5.91 -0.58 18.50
N TRP A 168 6.14 -1.72 17.82
CA TRP A 168 5.88 -3.04 18.40
C TRP A 168 6.70 -3.27 19.67
N ARG A 169 7.95 -2.79 19.73
CA ARG A 169 8.74 -2.85 20.97
C ARG A 169 8.24 -1.87 22.02
N GLU A 170 7.95 -0.63 21.64
CA GLU A 170 7.45 0.39 22.56
C GLU A 170 6.17 -0.05 23.26
N SER A 171 5.25 -0.72 22.55
CA SER A 171 4.02 -1.26 23.14
C SER A 171 4.30 -2.28 24.25
N HIS A 172 5.32 -3.12 24.10
CA HIS A 172 5.74 -4.06 25.15
C HIS A 172 6.45 -3.39 26.33
N LEU A 173 7.08 -2.22 26.13
CA LEU A 173 7.71 -1.47 27.21
C LEU A 173 6.69 -0.72 28.08
N MET A 174 5.52 -0.38 27.53
CA MET A 174 4.45 0.32 28.25
C MET A 174 3.71 -0.59 29.24
N GLY A 175 3.64 -1.89 28.97
CA GLY A 175 3.07 -2.86 29.90
C GLY A 175 2.87 -4.25 29.27
N PRO A 176 2.80 -5.31 30.07
CA PRO A 176 2.60 -6.68 29.58
C PRO A 176 1.32 -6.85 28.76
N ASP A 177 0.25 -6.14 29.13
CA ASP A 177 -1.07 -6.23 28.48
C ASP A 177 -1.23 -5.34 27.24
N LEU A 178 -0.23 -4.50 26.96
CA LEU A 178 -0.23 -3.54 25.84
C LEU A 178 0.61 -4.01 24.65
N GLY A 179 1.41 -5.06 24.82
CA GLY A 179 2.25 -5.61 23.76
C GLY A 179 1.43 -6.16 22.61
N HIS A 180 1.47 -5.50 21.45
CA HIS A 180 0.79 -5.98 20.24
C HIS A 180 1.48 -5.52 18.95
N ILE A 181 1.19 -6.22 17.84
CA ILE A 181 1.58 -5.82 16.50
C ILE A 181 0.91 -4.48 16.13
N PRO A 182 1.61 -3.51 15.50
CA PRO A 182 1.07 -2.18 15.21
C PRO A 182 0.12 -2.20 14.00
N VAL A 183 -1.05 -2.83 14.16
CA VAL A 183 -2.16 -2.83 13.19
C VAL A 183 -3.51 -2.71 13.90
N SER A 184 -3.53 -2.09 15.09
CA SER A 184 -4.69 -2.11 16.00
C SER A 184 -5.62 -0.91 15.85
N ASN A 185 -5.13 0.22 15.32
CA ASN A 185 -5.91 1.46 15.22
C ASN A 185 -5.75 2.15 13.86
N LEU A 186 -6.55 3.20 13.65
CA LEU A 186 -6.60 3.91 12.36
C LEU A 186 -5.25 4.54 11.98
N TYR A 187 -4.49 5.07 12.94
CA TYR A 187 -3.16 5.63 12.68
C TYR A 187 -2.23 4.56 12.11
N GLU A 188 -2.14 3.40 12.78
CA GLU A 188 -1.22 2.32 12.40
C GLU A 188 -1.57 1.71 11.04
N VAL A 189 -2.86 1.54 10.76
CA VAL A 189 -3.28 0.96 9.48
C VAL A 189 -3.13 1.93 8.30
N PHE A 190 -3.17 3.25 8.52
CA PHE A 190 -2.83 4.23 7.49
C PHE A 190 -1.32 4.24 7.16
N VAL A 191 -0.46 4.03 8.17
CA VAL A 191 0.97 3.77 7.94
C VAL A 191 1.13 2.51 7.10
N LEU A 192 0.47 1.41 7.47
CA LEU A 192 0.51 0.16 6.71
C LEU A 192 0.02 0.33 5.27
N PHE A 193 -1.09 1.03 5.06
CA PHE A 193 -1.64 1.36 3.75
C PHE A 193 -0.61 2.06 2.86
N ALA A 194 0.05 3.09 3.38
CA ALA A 194 1.07 3.85 2.65
C ALA A 194 2.26 2.95 2.27
N LEU A 195 2.76 2.14 3.22
CA LEU A 195 3.88 1.23 3.00
C LEU A 195 3.57 0.16 1.96
N VAL A 196 2.42 -0.50 2.06
CA VAL A 196 2.02 -1.56 1.14
C VAL A 196 1.81 -1.01 -0.28
N THR A 197 1.09 0.12 -0.40
CA THR A 197 0.88 0.78 -1.69
C THR A 197 2.21 1.18 -2.33
N ALA A 198 3.13 1.75 -1.55
CA ALA A 198 4.44 2.15 -2.02
C ALA A 198 5.31 0.94 -2.44
N LEU A 199 5.28 -0.16 -1.70
CA LEU A 199 6.04 -1.38 -2.05
C LEU A 199 5.56 -1.99 -3.36
N PHE A 200 4.24 -2.11 -3.55
CA PHE A 200 3.68 -2.58 -4.83
C PHE A 200 3.99 -1.62 -5.97
N TYR A 201 3.95 -0.31 -5.72
CA TYR A 201 4.37 0.69 -6.69
C TYR A 201 5.84 0.52 -7.08
N LEU A 202 6.76 0.44 -6.12
CA LEU A 202 8.19 0.25 -6.37
C LEU A 202 8.49 -1.06 -7.10
N TYR A 203 7.73 -2.11 -6.80
CA TYR A 203 7.79 -3.37 -7.53
C TYR A 203 7.40 -3.17 -9.00
N TYR A 204 6.26 -2.51 -9.27
CA TYR A 204 5.79 -2.27 -10.64
C TYR A 204 6.62 -1.24 -11.41
N GLU A 205 7.08 -0.17 -10.76
CA GLU A 205 8.00 0.82 -11.32
C GLU A 205 9.22 0.12 -11.90
N ARG A 206 9.84 -0.78 -11.11
CA ARG A 206 10.99 -1.55 -11.56
C ARG A 206 10.60 -2.55 -12.65
N LYS A 207 9.51 -3.29 -12.46
CA LYS A 207 9.06 -4.34 -13.38
C LYS A 207 8.67 -3.81 -14.77
N TYR A 208 8.16 -2.59 -14.87
CA TYR A 208 7.75 -1.97 -16.13
C TYR A 208 8.68 -0.82 -16.55
N ALA A 209 9.76 -0.59 -15.80
CA ALA A 209 10.74 0.47 -16.03
C ALA A 209 10.11 1.86 -16.21
N THR A 210 9.06 2.18 -15.45
CA THR A 210 8.27 3.40 -15.60
C THR A 210 8.14 4.16 -14.28
N ARG A 211 8.93 5.24 -14.15
CA ARG A 211 8.88 6.15 -12.99
C ARG A 211 7.79 7.21 -13.10
N ALA A 212 7.26 7.45 -14.30
CA ALA A 212 6.23 8.46 -14.54
C ALA A 212 4.94 8.16 -13.77
N LEU A 213 4.68 6.89 -13.47
CA LEU A 213 3.52 6.46 -12.68
C LEU A 213 3.60 6.87 -11.21
N GLY A 214 4.79 7.14 -10.68
CA GLY A 214 4.97 7.53 -9.29
C GLY A 214 4.25 8.80 -8.94
N GLY A 215 4.18 9.76 -9.88
CA GLY A 215 3.46 11.00 -9.68
C GLY A 215 1.98 10.75 -9.33
N PHE A 216 1.35 9.76 -9.97
CA PHE A 216 -0.05 9.42 -9.73
C PHE A 216 -0.23 8.57 -8.47
N VAL A 217 0.56 7.51 -8.30
CA VAL A 217 0.39 6.60 -7.16
C VAL A 217 0.75 7.28 -5.84
N LEU A 218 1.70 8.22 -5.84
CA LEU A 218 2.04 8.96 -4.64
C LEU A 218 0.97 10.00 -4.26
N LEU A 219 0.01 10.35 -5.11
CA LEU A 219 -1.10 11.23 -4.73
C LEU A 219 -2.01 10.56 -3.69
N VAL A 220 -2.40 9.30 -3.91
CA VAL A 220 -3.24 8.59 -2.92
C VAL A 220 -2.47 8.32 -1.61
N ILE A 221 -1.15 8.09 -1.70
CA ILE A 221 -0.28 8.00 -0.51
C ILE A 221 -0.19 9.36 0.21
N SER A 222 -0.07 10.46 -0.53
CA SER A 222 -0.05 11.83 0.05
C SER A 222 -1.37 12.16 0.74
N SER A 223 -2.50 11.78 0.14
CA SER A 223 -3.82 11.89 0.77
C SER A 223 -3.90 11.13 2.08
N ALA A 224 -3.40 9.89 2.11
CA ALA A 224 -3.31 9.09 3.33
C ALA A 224 -2.39 9.74 4.39
N ILE A 225 -1.29 10.36 3.99
CA ILE A 225 -0.37 11.08 4.89
C ILE A 225 -1.02 12.34 5.46
N VAL A 226 -1.72 13.12 4.64
CA VAL A 226 -2.45 14.31 5.13
C VAL A 226 -3.48 13.89 6.18
N PHE A 227 -4.22 12.81 5.92
CA PHE A 227 -5.13 12.24 6.90
C PHE A 227 -4.40 11.79 8.17
N LEU A 228 -3.30 11.04 8.03
CA LEU A 228 -2.50 10.54 9.15
C LEU A 228 -1.97 11.66 10.04
N LEU A 229 -1.42 12.73 9.45
CA LEU A 229 -0.92 13.90 10.17
C LEU A 229 -2.06 14.66 10.85
N TRP A 230 -3.18 14.88 10.16
CA TRP A 230 -4.37 15.49 10.75
C TRP A 230 -4.85 14.67 11.96
N TYR A 231 -4.99 13.35 11.80
CA TYR A 231 -5.45 12.45 12.85
C TYR A 231 -4.47 12.43 14.04
N SER A 232 -3.16 12.40 13.77
CA SER A 232 -2.14 12.44 14.83
C SER A 232 -2.14 13.76 15.62
N PHE A 233 -2.23 14.92 14.94
CA PHE A 233 -2.10 16.22 15.61
C PHE A 233 -3.39 16.75 16.22
N THR A 234 -4.55 16.40 15.65
CA THR A 234 -5.84 16.92 16.11
C THR A 234 -6.59 15.97 17.01
N ARG A 235 -6.33 14.66 16.92
CA ARG A 235 -6.97 13.62 17.75
C ARG A 235 -6.01 12.92 18.70
N ASP A 236 -4.75 13.35 18.76
CA ASP A 236 -3.68 12.75 19.57
C ASP A 236 -3.53 11.22 19.34
N ALA A 237 -3.85 10.78 18.12
CA ALA A 237 -3.94 9.36 17.78
C ALA A 237 -2.58 8.66 17.58
N GLY A 238 -1.48 9.38 17.79
CA GLY A 238 -0.13 8.80 17.77
C GLY A 238 0.17 7.93 19.00
N GLN A 239 -0.60 8.08 20.07
CA GLN A 239 -0.41 7.32 21.31
C GLN A 239 -0.74 5.83 21.13
N ILE A 240 -0.04 4.96 21.85
CA ILE A 240 -0.33 3.53 21.89
C ILE A 240 -1.44 3.32 22.93
N GLN A 241 -2.56 2.74 22.49
CA GLN A 241 -3.73 2.48 23.33
C GLN A 241 -3.91 0.98 23.58
N PRO A 242 -4.57 0.58 24.68
CA PRO A 242 -4.92 -0.82 24.91
C PRO A 242 -5.79 -1.39 23.79
N LEU A 243 -5.60 -2.66 23.45
CA LEU A 243 -6.45 -3.36 22.49
C LEU A 243 -7.90 -3.45 22.99
N VAL A 244 -8.84 -3.07 22.13
CA VAL A 244 -10.27 -3.34 22.31
C VAL A 244 -10.47 -4.86 22.43
N PRO A 245 -11.32 -5.38 23.34
CA PRO A 245 -11.47 -6.82 23.58
C PRO A 245 -11.69 -7.66 22.32
N ALA A 246 -12.46 -7.15 21.36
CA ALA A 246 -12.72 -7.81 20.07
C ALA A 246 -11.45 -8.04 19.22
N LEU A 247 -10.42 -7.20 19.38
CA LEU A 247 -9.16 -7.26 18.64
C LEU A 247 -8.11 -8.14 19.32
N LYS A 248 -8.38 -8.69 20.52
CA LYS A 248 -7.49 -9.62 21.23
C LYS A 248 -7.56 -11.01 20.62
N SER A 249 -7.21 -11.13 19.35
CA SER A 249 -7.28 -12.39 18.60
C SER A 249 -6.15 -12.52 17.57
N TRP A 250 -5.76 -13.76 17.32
CA TRP A 250 -4.79 -14.14 16.29
C TRP A 250 -5.26 -13.86 14.88
N TRP A 251 -6.58 -13.88 14.67
CA TRP A 251 -7.17 -13.53 13.39
C TRP A 251 -6.82 -12.10 12.97
N MET A 252 -6.79 -11.14 13.91
CA MET A 252 -6.41 -9.75 13.63
C MET A 252 -5.01 -9.65 13.01
N LYS A 253 -4.04 -10.42 13.52
CA LYS A 253 -2.63 -10.41 13.08
C LYS A 253 -2.49 -10.79 11.59
N LEU A 254 -3.43 -11.55 11.02
CA LEU A 254 -3.40 -11.99 9.62
C LEU A 254 -4.45 -11.28 8.75
N HIS A 255 -5.68 -11.14 9.25
CA HIS A 255 -6.80 -10.52 8.56
C HIS A 255 -6.51 -9.06 8.18
N VAL A 256 -6.05 -8.26 9.15
CA VAL A 256 -5.84 -6.82 8.92
C VAL A 256 -4.75 -6.59 7.86
N PRO A 257 -3.54 -7.18 7.94
CA PRO A 257 -2.56 -7.04 6.87
C PRO A 257 -3.04 -7.53 5.50
N ALA A 258 -3.80 -8.63 5.44
CA ALA A 258 -4.36 -9.13 4.18
C ALA A 258 -5.35 -8.12 3.54
N ASN A 259 -6.21 -7.49 4.34
CA ASN A 259 -7.10 -6.41 3.87
C ASN A 259 -6.31 -5.25 3.26
N PHE A 260 -5.22 -4.82 3.90
CA PHE A 260 -4.43 -3.68 3.44
C PHE A 260 -3.57 -3.98 2.20
N ILE A 261 -3.22 -5.25 1.96
CA ILE A 261 -2.71 -5.68 0.64
C ILE A 261 -3.77 -5.48 -0.44
N GLY A 262 -5.03 -5.84 -0.15
CA GLY A 262 -6.19 -5.52 -0.99
C GLY A 262 -6.30 -4.03 -1.28
N TYR A 263 -6.54 -3.22 -0.25
CA TYR A 263 -6.76 -1.77 -0.37
C TYR A 263 -5.62 -1.02 -1.05
N GLY A 264 -4.37 -1.36 -0.72
CA GLY A 264 -3.21 -0.70 -1.33
C GLY A 264 -3.07 -1.00 -2.83
N THR A 265 -3.29 -2.25 -3.24
CA THR A 265 -3.22 -2.63 -4.66
C THR A 265 -4.42 -2.14 -5.47
N PHE A 266 -5.61 -2.10 -4.88
CA PHE A 266 -6.78 -1.44 -5.47
C PHE A 266 -6.56 0.06 -5.68
N SER A 267 -5.97 0.74 -4.70
CA SER A 267 -5.62 2.16 -4.80
C SER A 267 -4.58 2.42 -5.88
N LEU A 268 -3.55 1.57 -5.97
CA LEU A 268 -2.58 1.60 -7.06
C LEU A 268 -3.27 1.44 -8.42
N ALA A 269 -4.16 0.46 -8.56
CA ALA A 269 -4.88 0.20 -9.79
C ALA A 269 -5.75 1.39 -10.22
N ALA A 270 -6.43 2.03 -9.28
CA ALA A 270 -7.21 3.24 -9.53
C ALA A 270 -6.32 4.39 -10.00
N MET A 271 -5.18 4.64 -9.35
CA MET A 271 -4.23 5.69 -9.78
C MET A 271 -3.63 5.42 -11.16
N VAL A 272 -3.37 4.15 -11.49
CA VAL A 272 -2.97 3.73 -12.84
C VAL A 272 -4.12 3.93 -13.84
N GLY A 273 -5.37 3.67 -13.45
CA GLY A 273 -6.57 3.96 -14.22
C GLY A 273 -6.73 5.47 -14.50
N PHE A 274 -6.44 6.32 -13.51
CA PHE A 274 -6.41 7.77 -13.71
C PHE A 274 -5.35 8.15 -14.75
N ALA A 275 -4.13 7.63 -14.62
CA ALA A 275 -3.05 7.85 -15.59
C ALA A 275 -3.41 7.34 -17.00
N TYR A 276 -4.10 6.19 -17.09
CA TYR A 276 -4.63 5.64 -18.35
C TYR A 276 -5.55 6.64 -19.04
N LEU A 277 -6.52 7.21 -18.31
CA LEU A 277 -7.48 8.15 -18.86
C LEU A 277 -6.83 9.48 -19.25
N VAL A 278 -5.85 9.97 -18.47
CA VAL A 278 -5.03 11.13 -18.84
C VAL A 278 -4.28 10.87 -20.15
N LYS A 279 -3.65 9.70 -20.28
CA LYS A 279 -2.93 9.31 -21.50
C LYS A 279 -3.86 9.22 -22.71
N GLN A 280 -5.01 8.56 -22.56
CA GLN A 280 -6.00 8.41 -23.62
C GLN A 280 -6.49 9.77 -24.13
N HIS A 281 -6.66 10.76 -23.24
CA HIS A 281 -7.09 12.10 -23.60
C HIS A 281 -5.95 13.08 -23.89
N GLY A 282 -4.71 12.60 -24.03
CA GLY A 282 -3.51 13.45 -24.17
C GLY A 282 -3.54 14.43 -25.36
N GLN A 283 -4.29 14.12 -26.42
CA GLN A 283 -4.45 14.97 -27.60
C GLN A 283 -5.81 15.68 -27.67
N THR A 284 -6.72 15.40 -26.74
CA THR A 284 -8.09 15.97 -26.76
C THR A 284 -8.05 17.46 -26.43
N ALA A 285 -8.61 18.30 -27.29
CA ALA A 285 -8.71 19.76 -27.05
C ALA A 285 -9.92 20.16 -26.20
N SER A 286 -10.99 19.36 -26.22
CA SER A 286 -12.25 19.67 -25.53
C SER A 286 -12.17 19.39 -24.02
N TRP A 287 -12.39 20.43 -23.21
CA TRP A 287 -12.52 20.31 -21.75
C TRP A 287 -13.80 19.59 -21.31
N ALA A 288 -14.87 19.62 -22.12
CA ALA A 288 -16.11 18.92 -21.81
C ALA A 288 -15.90 17.40 -21.70
N ARG A 289 -15.02 16.82 -22.55
CA ARG A 289 -14.66 15.40 -22.47
C ARG A 289 -13.78 15.05 -21.26
N LEU A 290 -13.13 16.05 -20.66
CA LEU A 290 -12.31 15.88 -19.46
C LEU A 290 -13.13 16.06 -18.19
N ALA A 291 -14.32 16.65 -18.26
CA ALA A 291 -15.17 16.92 -17.10
C ALA A 291 -15.44 15.67 -16.25
N PRO A 292 -15.77 14.48 -16.82
CA PRO A 292 -15.95 13.28 -16.01
C PRO A 292 -14.70 12.88 -15.23
N LEU A 293 -13.51 13.01 -15.85
CA LEU A 293 -12.24 12.68 -15.20
C LEU A 293 -11.87 13.71 -14.13
N PHE A 294 -12.15 15.00 -14.37
CA PHE A 294 -11.96 16.06 -13.39
C PHE A 294 -12.86 15.84 -12.17
N ILE A 295 -14.16 15.65 -12.38
CA ILE A 295 -15.14 15.40 -11.31
C ILE A 295 -14.71 14.20 -10.48
N LEU A 296 -14.32 13.10 -11.14
CA LEU A 296 -13.90 11.88 -10.44
C LEU A 296 -12.59 12.08 -9.67
N GLY A 297 -11.62 12.81 -10.22
CA GLY A 297 -10.38 13.18 -9.52
C GLY A 297 -10.65 14.05 -8.30
N VAL A 298 -11.53 15.04 -8.41
CA VAL A 298 -11.95 15.89 -7.29
C VAL A 298 -12.67 15.07 -6.23
N LEU A 299 -13.58 14.17 -6.62
CA LEU A 299 -14.31 13.31 -5.68
C LEU A 299 -13.37 12.41 -4.87
N LEU A 300 -12.35 11.84 -5.50
CA LEU A 300 -11.31 11.05 -4.82
C LEU A 300 -10.52 11.89 -3.79
N CYS A 301 -10.29 13.17 -4.07
CA CYS A 301 -9.68 14.08 -3.12
C CYS A 301 -10.67 14.67 -2.10
N ALA A 302 -11.98 14.63 -2.35
CA ALA A 302 -12.99 15.20 -1.47
C ALA A 302 -13.59 14.18 -0.48
N GLU A 303 -13.16 12.92 -0.54
CA GLU A 303 -13.70 11.82 0.27
C GLU A 303 -13.87 12.16 1.77
N PRO A 304 -12.89 12.78 2.47
CA PRO A 304 -13.06 13.14 3.89
C PRO A 304 -14.09 14.26 4.12
N MET A 305 -14.39 15.09 3.12
CA MET A 305 -15.48 16.07 3.18
C MET A 305 -16.83 15.43 2.92
N VAL A 306 -16.90 14.50 1.96
CA VAL A 306 -18.12 13.78 1.60
C VAL A 306 -18.59 12.94 2.79
N PHE A 307 -17.66 12.44 3.60
CA PHE A 307 -17.99 11.50 4.68
C PHE A 307 -18.21 12.12 6.06
N ARG A 308 -18.22 13.45 6.18
CA ARG A 308 -18.45 14.13 7.46
C ARG A 308 -19.92 14.39 7.76
N THR A 309 -20.31 14.14 9.01
CA THR A 309 -21.65 14.39 9.55
C THR A 309 -21.81 15.80 10.14
N GLU A 310 -20.71 16.44 10.56
CA GLU A 310 -20.72 17.79 11.15
C GLU A 310 -19.76 18.73 10.41
N GLY A 311 -20.28 19.85 9.90
CA GLY A 311 -19.56 21.07 9.48
C GLY A 311 -18.38 20.92 8.49
N LEU A 312 -18.33 21.78 7.48
CA LEU A 312 -17.14 21.87 6.61
C LEU A 312 -16.01 22.59 7.36
N SER A 313 -15.01 21.85 7.87
CA SER A 313 -13.82 22.48 8.45
C SER A 313 -12.94 23.09 7.36
N ALA A 314 -12.29 24.21 7.69
CA ALA A 314 -11.37 24.89 6.78
C ALA A 314 -10.26 23.95 6.28
N THR A 315 -9.76 23.04 7.13
CA THR A 315 -8.72 22.05 6.77
C THR A 315 -9.16 21.18 5.59
N TRP A 316 -10.36 20.61 5.66
CA TRP A 316 -10.84 19.71 4.62
C TRP A 316 -11.26 20.45 3.35
N MET A 317 -11.79 21.67 3.48
CA MET A 317 -12.04 22.54 2.33
C MET A 317 -10.74 22.90 1.59
N ILE A 318 -9.66 23.23 2.33
CA ILE A 318 -8.34 23.49 1.75
C ILE A 318 -7.81 22.23 1.06
N TYR A 319 -7.90 21.06 1.71
CA TYR A 319 -7.49 19.79 1.14
C TYR A 319 -8.24 19.45 -0.17
N GLY A 320 -9.57 19.55 -0.17
CA GLY A 320 -10.38 19.35 -1.37
C GLY A 320 -10.08 20.37 -2.47
N GLY A 321 -9.89 21.65 -2.11
CA GLY A 321 -9.49 22.70 -3.04
C GLY A 321 -8.11 22.46 -3.67
N VAL A 322 -7.12 22.06 -2.88
CA VAL A 322 -5.79 21.67 -3.37
C VAL A 322 -5.89 20.45 -4.28
N GLY A 323 -6.68 19.43 -3.92
CA GLY A 323 -6.94 18.26 -4.76
C GLY A 323 -7.57 18.62 -6.11
N ALA A 324 -8.51 19.57 -6.13
CA ALA A 324 -9.11 20.08 -7.35
C ALA A 324 -8.10 20.84 -8.22
N VAL A 325 -7.25 21.67 -7.62
CA VAL A 325 -6.16 22.37 -8.32
C VAL A 325 -5.18 21.37 -8.92
N ILE A 326 -4.72 20.38 -8.16
CA ILE A 326 -3.81 19.33 -8.64
C ILE A 326 -4.42 18.58 -9.82
N THR A 327 -5.68 18.13 -9.69
CA THR A 327 -6.41 17.45 -10.76
C THR A 327 -6.51 18.34 -12.01
N GLY A 328 -6.87 19.61 -11.85
CA GLY A 328 -6.94 20.59 -12.93
C GLY A 328 -5.59 20.80 -13.62
N CYS A 329 -4.50 20.91 -12.86
CA CYS A 329 -3.14 21.04 -13.38
C CYS A 329 -2.71 19.80 -14.16
N ILE A 330 -3.03 18.60 -13.68
CA ILE A 330 -2.73 17.34 -14.39
C ILE A 330 -3.46 17.32 -15.74
N LEU A 331 -4.75 17.69 -15.77
CA LEU A 331 -5.54 17.72 -17.00
C LEU A 331 -5.09 18.84 -17.95
N ALA A 332 -4.66 19.98 -17.43
CA ALA A 332 -4.07 21.05 -18.23
C ALA A 332 -2.74 20.59 -18.88
N ALA A 333 -1.89 19.89 -18.12
CA ALA A 333 -0.60 19.36 -18.56
C ALA A 333 -0.69 18.00 -19.28
N ARG A 334 -1.90 17.48 -19.54
CA ARG A 334 -2.16 16.12 -20.07
C ARG A 334 -1.30 15.75 -21.28
N ARG A 335 -1.01 16.69 -22.19
CA ARG A 335 -0.23 16.41 -23.40
C ARG A 335 1.20 15.99 -23.08
N ARG A 336 1.86 16.71 -22.16
CA ARG A 336 3.23 16.38 -21.71
C ARG A 336 3.24 15.10 -20.89
N ILE A 337 2.25 14.94 -20.01
CA ILE A 337 2.14 13.76 -19.14
C ILE A 337 1.90 12.49 -19.97
N ALA A 338 1.01 12.55 -20.97
CA ALA A 338 0.70 11.42 -21.85
C ALA A 338 1.93 10.92 -22.64
N GLN A 339 2.85 11.83 -22.99
CA GLN A 339 4.12 11.51 -23.65
C GLN A 339 5.10 10.79 -22.71
N ALA A 340 5.11 11.15 -21.42
CA ALA A 340 5.98 10.53 -20.42
C ALA A 340 5.45 9.18 -19.91
N LEU A 341 4.13 8.95 -19.97
CA LEU A 341 3.50 7.72 -19.52
C LEU A 341 3.79 6.53 -20.46
N PRO A 342 3.85 5.28 -19.94
CA PRO A 342 4.04 4.07 -20.75
C PRO A 342 2.79 3.78 -21.60
N SER A 343 2.86 2.81 -22.52
CA SER A 343 1.75 2.51 -23.43
C SER A 343 0.46 2.11 -22.67
N LEU A 344 -0.70 2.27 -23.32
CA LEU A 344 -2.00 1.97 -22.69
C LEU A 344 -2.09 0.49 -22.29
N GLU A 345 -1.44 -0.41 -23.04
CA GLU A 345 -1.36 -1.84 -22.76
C GLU A 345 -0.59 -2.13 -21.46
N VAL A 346 0.51 -1.40 -21.22
CA VAL A 346 1.28 -1.52 -19.97
C VAL A 346 0.44 -1.04 -18.78
N LEU A 347 -0.30 0.07 -18.95
CA LEU A 347 -1.18 0.60 -17.91
C LEU A 347 -2.32 -0.40 -17.60
N ASP A 348 -2.94 -0.99 -18.62
CA ASP A 348 -3.96 -2.04 -18.43
C ASP A 348 -3.40 -3.29 -17.74
N ASP A 349 -2.20 -3.75 -18.11
CA ASP A 349 -1.56 -4.91 -17.49
C ASP A 349 -1.20 -4.66 -16.01
N ILE A 350 -0.68 -3.48 -15.67
CA ILE A 350 -0.42 -3.10 -14.27
C ILE A 350 -1.73 -3.08 -13.48
N MET A 351 -2.77 -2.41 -14.00
CA MET A 351 -4.08 -2.32 -13.35
C MET A 351 -4.67 -3.71 -13.09
N TYR A 352 -4.65 -4.60 -14.09
CA TYR A 352 -5.10 -5.97 -13.94
C TYR A 352 -4.34 -6.75 -12.88
N ARG A 353 -3.01 -6.71 -12.90
CA ARG A 353 -2.20 -7.46 -11.94
C ARG A 353 -2.37 -6.93 -10.52
N ALA A 354 -2.50 -5.62 -10.36
CA ALA A 354 -2.79 -4.99 -9.08
C ALA A 354 -4.15 -5.43 -8.55
N ILE A 355 -5.22 -5.37 -9.36
CA ILE A 355 -6.56 -5.82 -8.94
C ILE A 355 -6.59 -7.33 -8.67
N ALA A 356 -5.90 -8.14 -9.47
CA ALA A 356 -5.86 -9.59 -9.26
C ALA A 356 -5.20 -9.97 -7.92
N VAL A 357 -4.06 -9.32 -7.59
CA VAL A 357 -3.41 -9.50 -6.29
C VAL A 357 -4.31 -9.00 -5.17
N GLY A 358 -4.88 -7.80 -5.32
CA GLY A 358 -5.77 -7.22 -4.32
C GLY A 358 -6.98 -8.09 -4.05
N PHE A 359 -7.63 -8.60 -5.09
CA PHE A 359 -8.77 -9.50 -4.99
C PHE A 359 -8.41 -10.82 -4.28
N ALA A 360 -7.25 -11.41 -4.58
CA ALA A 360 -6.81 -12.64 -3.92
C ALA A 360 -6.62 -12.43 -2.40
N PHE A 361 -5.90 -11.37 -2.01
CA PHE A 361 -5.65 -11.09 -0.59
C PHE A 361 -6.90 -10.60 0.13
N PHE A 362 -7.75 -9.81 -0.53
CA PHE A 362 -9.02 -9.39 0.02
C PHE A 362 -9.97 -10.56 0.22
N THR A 363 -9.97 -11.56 -0.68
CA THR A 363 -10.72 -12.81 -0.50
C THR A 363 -10.23 -13.59 0.73
N VAL A 364 -8.91 -13.73 0.88
CA VAL A 364 -8.33 -14.36 2.09
C VAL A 364 -8.76 -13.59 3.33
N ALA A 365 -8.70 -12.26 3.29
CA ALA A 365 -9.11 -11.44 4.41
C ALA A 365 -10.61 -11.60 4.73
N THR A 366 -11.51 -11.58 3.75
CA THR A 366 -12.95 -11.82 3.96
C THR A 366 -13.20 -13.17 4.63
N VAL A 367 -12.51 -14.24 4.19
CA VAL A 367 -12.61 -15.57 4.82
C VAL A 367 -12.10 -15.55 6.25
N LEU A 368 -10.91 -14.99 6.51
CA LEU A 368 -10.34 -14.87 7.85
C LEU A 368 -11.25 -14.02 8.78
N GLY A 369 -11.91 -13.00 8.24
CA GLY A 369 -12.86 -12.16 8.97
C GLY A 369 -14.10 -12.96 9.38
N ALA A 370 -14.65 -13.77 8.47
CA ALA A 370 -15.80 -14.63 8.76
C ALA A 370 -15.47 -15.70 9.82
N LEU A 371 -14.25 -16.29 9.77
CA LEU A 371 -13.79 -17.23 10.80
C LEU A 371 -13.68 -16.56 12.17
N TRP A 372 -13.11 -15.36 12.22
CA TRP A 372 -13.07 -14.57 13.46
C TRP A 372 -14.46 -14.20 13.98
N ALA A 373 -15.39 -13.83 13.11
CA ALA A 373 -16.76 -13.49 13.50
C ALA A 373 -17.48 -14.69 14.13
N ALA A 374 -17.22 -15.91 13.64
CA ALA A 374 -17.76 -17.13 14.24
C ALA A 374 -17.21 -17.35 15.66
N ASP A 375 -15.93 -17.11 15.89
CA ASP A 375 -15.31 -17.23 17.21
C ASP A 375 -15.79 -16.13 18.17
N ALA A 376 -15.98 -14.90 17.68
CA ALA A 376 -16.33 -13.75 18.50
C ALA A 376 -17.82 -13.67 18.82
N TRP A 377 -18.70 -13.97 17.85
CA TRP A 377 -20.13 -13.73 17.92
C TRP A 377 -20.99 -14.99 17.69
N GLY A 378 -20.37 -16.15 17.48
CA GLY A 378 -21.06 -17.42 17.26
C GLY A 378 -21.66 -17.60 15.86
N ALA A 379 -21.41 -16.66 14.92
CA ALA A 379 -21.89 -16.72 13.54
C ALA A 379 -20.84 -16.21 12.55
N TYR A 380 -20.71 -16.86 11.40
CA TYR A 380 -19.74 -16.47 10.36
C TYR A 380 -20.05 -15.15 9.65
N TRP A 381 -21.32 -14.72 9.69
CA TRP A 381 -21.80 -13.53 9.00
C TRP A 381 -23.13 -13.07 9.61
N GLN A 382 -23.25 -11.79 9.91
CA GLN A 382 -24.44 -11.17 10.50
C GLN A 382 -25.05 -10.06 9.64
N TRP A 383 -24.54 -9.82 8.41
CA TRP A 383 -25.00 -8.75 7.52
C TRP A 383 -24.86 -7.36 8.14
N ASP A 384 -23.86 -7.21 9.01
CA ASP A 384 -23.56 -5.90 9.56
C ASP A 384 -23.06 -4.96 8.45
N PRO A 385 -23.07 -3.63 8.67
CA PRO A 385 -22.62 -2.70 7.65
C PRO A 385 -21.21 -2.99 7.12
N LYS A 386 -20.25 -3.38 7.97
CA LYS A 386 -18.87 -3.64 7.51
C LYS A 386 -18.78 -4.90 6.66
N GLU A 387 -19.40 -5.98 7.08
CA GLU A 387 -19.50 -7.23 6.34
C GLU A 387 -20.16 -6.98 4.99
N THR A 388 -21.30 -6.29 4.98
CA THR A 388 -22.03 -5.96 3.75
C THR A 388 -21.16 -5.15 2.78
N TRP A 389 -20.44 -4.14 3.27
CA TRP A 389 -19.56 -3.34 2.44
C TRP A 389 -18.30 -4.07 1.99
N ALA A 390 -17.77 -4.99 2.81
CA ALA A 390 -16.70 -5.89 2.38
C ALA A 390 -17.18 -6.78 1.21
N LEU A 391 -18.40 -7.31 1.27
CA LEU A 391 -18.99 -8.07 0.16
C LEU A 391 -19.20 -7.19 -1.09
N ILE A 392 -19.63 -5.94 -0.95
CA ILE A 392 -19.76 -4.99 -2.07
C ILE A 392 -18.40 -4.74 -2.74
N VAL A 393 -17.35 -4.50 -1.96
CA VAL A 393 -15.97 -4.34 -2.48
C VAL A 393 -15.53 -5.60 -3.22
N TRP A 394 -15.77 -6.77 -2.62
CA TRP A 394 -15.43 -8.05 -3.23
C TRP A 394 -16.13 -8.25 -4.57
N LEU A 395 -17.45 -8.05 -4.62
CA LEU A 395 -18.27 -8.16 -5.84
C LEU A 395 -17.86 -7.14 -6.90
N ASN A 396 -17.52 -5.91 -6.51
CA ASN A 396 -17.06 -4.88 -7.42
C ASN A 396 -15.77 -5.30 -8.16
N TYR A 397 -14.76 -5.80 -7.45
CA TYR A 397 -13.51 -6.23 -8.09
C TYR A 397 -13.62 -7.60 -8.76
N ALA A 398 -14.49 -8.49 -8.29
CA ALA A 398 -14.85 -9.71 -9.01
C ALA A 398 -15.49 -9.38 -10.37
N ALA A 399 -16.44 -8.44 -10.39
CA ALA A 399 -17.08 -7.95 -11.61
C ALA A 399 -16.04 -7.30 -12.54
N TRP A 400 -15.14 -6.47 -12.00
CA TRP A 400 -14.05 -5.88 -12.77
C TRP A 400 -13.18 -6.93 -13.47
N LEU A 401 -12.73 -7.96 -12.74
CA LEU A 401 -11.93 -9.06 -13.29
C LEU A 401 -12.71 -9.85 -14.35
N HIS A 402 -14.00 -10.09 -14.11
CA HIS A 402 -14.86 -10.80 -15.05
C HIS A 402 -15.09 -10.00 -16.34
N MET A 403 -15.38 -8.70 -16.24
CA MET A 403 -15.57 -7.83 -17.40
C MET A 403 -14.32 -7.72 -18.28
N ARG A 404 -13.13 -7.83 -17.71
CA ARG A 404 -11.89 -7.84 -18.51
C ARG A 404 -11.80 -9.04 -19.46
N LEU A 405 -12.54 -10.14 -19.19
CA LEU A 405 -12.64 -11.29 -20.09
C LEU A 405 -13.61 -11.04 -21.25
N ILE A 406 -14.50 -10.06 -21.12
CA ILE A 406 -15.52 -9.71 -22.10
C ILE A 406 -14.93 -8.74 -23.15
N LYS A 407 -15.13 -9.05 -24.43
CA LYS A 407 -14.71 -8.18 -25.54
C LYS A 407 -15.48 -6.84 -25.47
N GLY A 408 -14.76 -5.72 -25.55
CA GLY A 408 -15.34 -4.38 -25.58
C GLY A 408 -15.38 -3.64 -24.23
N LEU A 409 -15.24 -4.33 -23.10
CA LEU A 409 -15.22 -3.71 -21.76
C LEU A 409 -13.81 -3.40 -21.24
N ARG A 410 -12.78 -3.56 -22.09
CA ARG A 410 -11.37 -3.26 -21.78
C ARG A 410 -11.04 -1.77 -21.98
N GLY A 411 -9.92 -1.34 -21.40
CA GLY A 411 -9.39 0.02 -21.61
C GLY A 411 -10.13 1.07 -20.79
N ALA A 412 -10.76 2.05 -21.46
CA ALA A 412 -11.31 3.24 -20.79
C ALA A 412 -12.37 2.92 -19.74
N MET A 413 -13.30 1.99 -20.06
CA MET A 413 -14.34 1.58 -19.12
C MET A 413 -13.73 0.92 -17.87
N ALA A 414 -12.77 0.02 -18.05
CA ALA A 414 -12.06 -0.62 -16.94
C ALA A 414 -11.30 0.41 -16.08
N ALA A 415 -10.71 1.44 -16.69
CA ALA A 415 -10.02 2.51 -15.98
C ALA A 415 -10.98 3.39 -15.15
N TYR A 416 -12.13 3.79 -15.70
CA TYR A 416 -13.18 4.49 -14.94
C TYR A 416 -13.72 3.61 -13.81
N TRP A 417 -13.94 2.33 -14.07
CA TRP A 417 -14.43 1.39 -13.05
C TRP A 417 -13.41 1.22 -11.91
N ALA A 418 -12.10 1.20 -12.19
CA ALA A 418 -11.08 1.15 -11.14
C ALA A 418 -11.14 2.38 -10.22
N LEU A 419 -11.40 3.57 -10.77
CA LEU A 419 -11.58 4.80 -9.99
C LEU A 419 -12.85 4.78 -9.13
N VAL A 420 -13.97 4.31 -9.69
CA VAL A 420 -15.21 4.09 -8.93
C VAL A 420 -15.00 3.02 -7.85
N GLY A 421 -14.25 1.97 -8.17
CA GLY A 421 -13.85 0.93 -7.23
C GLY A 421 -13.09 1.48 -6.03
N LEU A 422 -12.20 2.45 -6.23
CA LEU A 422 -11.52 3.14 -5.13
C LEU A 422 -12.50 3.93 -4.25
N LEU A 423 -13.48 4.63 -4.82
CA LEU A 423 -14.54 5.30 -4.03
C LEU A 423 -15.35 4.30 -3.20
N ILE A 424 -15.72 3.15 -3.78
CA ILE A 424 -16.43 2.07 -3.07
C ILE A 424 -15.56 1.52 -1.93
N THR A 425 -14.27 1.32 -2.20
CA THR A 425 -13.30 0.81 -1.22
C THR A 425 -13.08 1.80 -0.08
N GLY A 426 -12.94 3.09 -0.40
CA GLY A 426 -12.80 4.18 0.55
C GLY A 426 -14.04 4.32 1.45
N PHE A 427 -15.24 4.24 0.88
CA PHE A 427 -16.48 4.21 1.68
C PHE A 427 -16.54 2.99 2.61
N ALA A 428 -16.20 1.79 2.13
CA ALA A 428 -16.19 0.58 2.95
C ALA A 428 -15.23 0.71 4.15
N PHE A 429 -14.09 1.37 3.96
CA PHE A 429 -13.07 1.52 4.98
C PHE A 429 -13.33 2.68 5.96
N LEU A 430 -13.63 3.89 5.45
CA LEU A 430 -13.84 5.10 6.24
C LEU A 430 -15.32 5.39 6.47
N GLY A 431 -16.11 5.42 5.39
CA GLY A 431 -17.51 5.83 5.41
C GLY A 431 -18.39 4.96 6.31
N VAL A 432 -18.20 3.64 6.32
CA VAL A 432 -18.99 2.73 7.17
C VAL A 432 -18.81 3.06 8.65
N ASN A 433 -17.58 3.32 9.10
CA ASN A 433 -17.31 3.69 10.49
C ASN A 433 -17.90 5.06 10.87
N MET A 434 -18.06 5.96 9.91
CA MET A 434 -18.56 7.33 10.14
C MET A 434 -20.08 7.44 10.11
N PHE A 435 -20.76 6.64 9.29
CA PHE A 435 -22.18 6.82 9.01
C PHE A 435 -23.07 5.69 9.46
N LEU A 436 -22.52 4.49 9.65
CA LEU A 436 -23.31 3.28 9.89
C LEU A 436 -22.88 2.69 11.23
N SER A 437 -23.81 2.61 12.18
CA SER A 437 -23.58 1.91 13.44
C SER A 437 -23.57 0.39 13.21
N GLY A 438 -22.63 -0.31 13.84
CA GLY A 438 -22.48 -1.77 13.70
C GLY A 438 -21.53 -2.36 14.74
N LEU A 439 -21.51 -3.70 14.82
CA LEU A 439 -20.70 -4.46 15.79
C LEU A 439 -19.19 -4.24 15.63
N HIS A 440 -18.76 -3.70 14.48
CA HIS A 440 -17.37 -3.38 14.18
C HIS A 440 -17.00 -1.89 14.37
N SER A 441 -17.82 -1.05 15.00
CA SER A 441 -17.46 0.36 15.25
C SER A 441 -16.35 0.44 16.30
N TYR A 442 -15.08 0.35 15.89
CA TYR A 442 -13.90 0.40 16.76
C TYR A 442 -13.10 1.70 16.62
N GLY A 443 -13.62 2.65 15.85
CA GLY A 443 -13.01 3.96 15.67
C GLY A 443 -14.09 5.01 15.54
N GLU A 444 -14.32 5.78 16.60
CA GLU A 444 -15.03 7.05 16.50
C GLU A 444 -14.05 8.07 15.90
N LEU A 445 -14.46 8.70 14.80
CA LEU A 445 -13.59 9.58 14.01
C LEU A 445 -13.44 10.98 14.54
#